data_AF-A0A9E1N894-F1
#
_entry.id   AF-A0A9E1N894-F1
#
_cell.length_a   1.000
_cell.length_b   1.000
_cell.length_c   1.000
_cell.angle_alpha   90.00
_cell.angle_beta   90.00
_cell.angle_gamma   90.00
#
_symmetry.space_group_name_H-M   'P 1'
#
loop_
_entity.id
_entity.type
_entity.pdbx_description
1 polymer ?
#
loop_
_entity_poly.entity_id
_entity_poly.type
_entity_poly.pdbx_seq_one_letter_code
_entity_poly.pdbx_strand_id
1 'polypeptide(L)'
;NQKERVLEVSRIVDGALRLSGSVQSLDPGVLENIKRTNIDAQDLFDLGLKAAEVGANTYSEIILALPGDSLKAHLSTVKTVMEAGFNNIYLFQLMLLPGTDMATDDCKRRFAMETRYRVLPRCYGHFEVLGDPVVAAEIEEICVSNATLSYEDYLEARRLHLLVTIFYNDGVFETLLKVIRQMGLSEFRWIEILLQSSIPPALAPLFESFETATREELWTDKSGLEAFVRQPGNVEKYIDGELGNNLLFSHKTQAITTYFEDLAEFARDTMQTLLSEADCDSEELFHFMDEALRFHCLRASHLFVGIEQTPSETFDYDIQAYLASDQDQGYETFKLPASRKYNFVLDATQIALIERNIGIYGTSPVSISRILSKVHVKKLFRHATLDGSGML
;
A
#
# COMPACT_ATOMS: atom_id res chain seq x y z
N ASN A 1 -19.39 -19.96 0.86
CA ASN A 1 -19.46 -18.73 0.04
C ASN A 1 -19.95 -19.10 -1.36
N GLN A 2 -20.93 -18.38 -1.94
CA GLN A 2 -21.39 -18.61 -3.34
C GLN A 2 -20.46 -17.86 -4.32
N LYS A 3 -19.24 -18.38 -4.53
CA LYS A 3 -18.18 -17.70 -5.30
C LYS A 3 -18.64 -17.27 -6.70
N GLU A 4 -19.32 -18.16 -7.42
CA GLU A 4 -19.82 -17.89 -8.78
C GLU A 4 -20.78 -16.70 -8.83
N ARG A 5 -21.71 -16.61 -7.87
CA ARG A 5 -22.67 -15.51 -7.78
C ARG A 5 -22.00 -14.17 -7.46
N VAL A 6 -20.95 -14.19 -6.63
CA VAL A 6 -20.18 -12.98 -6.34
C VAL A 6 -19.44 -12.48 -7.58
N LEU A 7 -18.87 -13.38 -8.38
CA LEU A 7 -18.24 -13.04 -9.65
C LEU A 7 -19.24 -12.53 -10.69
N GLU A 8 -20.43 -13.13 -10.78
CA GLU A 8 -21.52 -12.65 -11.64
C GLU A 8 -21.92 -11.21 -11.28
N VAL A 9 -22.13 -10.93 -9.99
CA VAL A 9 -22.43 -9.57 -9.52
C VAL A 9 -21.28 -8.61 -9.86
N SER A 10 -20.03 -9.04 -9.68
CA SER A 10 -18.85 -8.22 -10.01
C SER A 10 -18.81 -7.81 -11.48
N ARG A 11 -19.20 -8.71 -12.40
CA ARG A 11 -19.31 -8.40 -13.84
C ARG A 11 -20.43 -7.41 -14.12
N ILE A 12 -21.57 -7.54 -13.44
CA ILE A 12 -22.72 -6.65 -13.63
C ILE A 12 -22.39 -5.21 -13.20
N VAL A 13 -21.60 -5.03 -12.13
CA VAL A 13 -21.30 -3.71 -11.55
C VAL A 13 -19.98 -3.09 -12.04
N ASP A 14 -19.34 -3.69 -13.06
CA ASP A 14 -18.21 -3.16 -13.82
C ASP A 14 -17.14 -2.43 -12.98
N GLY A 15 -16.49 -3.19 -12.09
CA GLY A 15 -15.40 -2.69 -11.25
C GLY A 15 -15.82 -1.82 -10.05
N ALA A 16 -17.12 -1.60 -9.82
CA ALA A 16 -17.61 -0.92 -8.62
C ALA A 16 -17.48 -1.77 -7.34
N LEU A 17 -17.52 -3.10 -7.47
CA LEU A 17 -17.28 -4.03 -6.37
C LEU A 17 -15.80 -4.43 -6.35
N ARG A 18 -15.19 -4.39 -5.16
CA ARG A 18 -13.89 -5.01 -4.92
C ARG A 18 -14.08 -6.41 -4.36
N LEU A 19 -13.39 -7.38 -4.93
CA LEU A 19 -13.44 -8.77 -4.49
C LEU A 19 -12.41 -8.99 -3.38
N SER A 20 -12.81 -9.65 -2.30
CA SER A 20 -11.94 -9.86 -1.14
C SER A 20 -11.61 -11.33 -0.90
N GLY A 21 -10.36 -11.58 -0.54
CA GLY A 21 -9.83 -12.87 -0.11
C GLY A 21 -9.09 -12.73 1.21
N SER A 22 -9.76 -12.26 2.26
CA SER A 22 -9.14 -11.98 3.56
C SER A 22 -8.71 -13.26 4.27
N VAL A 23 -7.39 -13.50 4.34
CA VAL A 23 -6.79 -14.71 4.91
C VAL A 23 -6.40 -14.55 6.37
N GLN A 24 -6.03 -13.32 6.78
CA GLN A 24 -5.43 -12.96 8.07
C GLN A 24 -4.06 -13.61 8.33
N SER A 25 -3.95 -14.92 8.14
CA SER A 25 -2.71 -15.70 8.03
C SER A 25 -2.96 -16.90 7.13
N LEU A 26 -1.92 -17.47 6.53
CA LEU A 26 -1.98 -18.78 5.85
C LEU A 26 -1.17 -19.85 6.60
N ASP A 27 -0.55 -19.50 7.73
CA ASP A 27 0.15 -20.46 8.56
C ASP A 27 -0.85 -21.33 9.33
N PRO A 28 -0.78 -22.68 9.20
CA PRO A 28 -1.74 -23.57 9.84
C PRO A 28 -1.76 -23.45 11.38
N GLY A 29 -0.60 -23.23 12.01
CA GLY A 29 -0.50 -23.11 13.46
C GLY A 29 -1.11 -21.80 13.95
N VAL A 30 -0.85 -20.70 13.24
CA VAL A 30 -1.49 -19.40 13.52
C VAL A 30 -3.00 -19.49 13.38
N LEU A 31 -3.49 -20.08 12.29
CA LEU A 31 -4.92 -20.26 12.01
C LEU A 31 -5.62 -21.12 13.07
N GLU A 32 -4.99 -22.23 13.49
CA GLU A 32 -5.47 -23.07 14.59
C GLU A 32 -5.60 -22.26 15.89
N ASN A 33 -4.57 -21.48 16.24
CA ASN A 33 -4.55 -20.68 17.46
C ASN A 33 -5.66 -19.62 17.50
N ILE A 34 -6.03 -19.05 16.34
CA ILE A 34 -7.13 -18.09 16.21
C ILE A 34 -8.47 -18.74 15.87
N LYS A 35 -8.54 -20.08 15.91
CA LYS A 35 -9.75 -20.88 15.67
C LYS A 35 -10.37 -20.59 14.29
N ARG A 36 -9.53 -20.31 13.28
CA ARG A 36 -9.94 -20.18 11.88
C ARG A 36 -9.62 -21.44 11.10
N THR A 37 -10.54 -21.83 10.23
CA THR A 37 -10.28 -22.87 9.23
C THR A 37 -9.53 -22.26 8.06
N ASN A 38 -8.59 -23.03 7.50
CA ASN A 38 -7.78 -22.57 6.38
C ASN A 38 -8.65 -22.25 5.16
N ILE A 39 -8.29 -21.18 4.45
CA ILE A 39 -8.74 -20.99 3.07
C ILE A 39 -7.72 -21.74 2.23
N ASP A 40 -8.18 -22.68 1.41
CA ASP A 40 -7.28 -23.43 0.55
C ASP A 40 -6.50 -22.47 -0.38
N ALA A 41 -5.19 -22.68 -0.52
CA ALA A 41 -4.36 -21.78 -1.33
C ALA A 41 -4.83 -21.80 -2.79
N GLN A 42 -5.21 -22.96 -3.34
CA GLN A 42 -5.74 -23.07 -4.69
C GLN A 42 -7.04 -22.27 -4.84
N ASP A 43 -7.88 -22.27 -3.81
CA ASP A 43 -9.10 -21.47 -3.77
C ASP A 43 -8.83 -19.94 -3.85
N LEU A 44 -7.68 -19.48 -3.33
CA LEU A 44 -7.23 -18.08 -3.43
C LEU A 44 -6.68 -17.78 -4.82
N PHE A 45 -5.86 -18.66 -5.38
CA PHE A 45 -5.36 -18.55 -6.75
C PHE A 45 -6.51 -18.50 -7.76
N ASP A 46 -7.48 -19.40 -7.63
CA ASP A 46 -8.67 -19.46 -8.48
C ASP A 46 -9.51 -18.17 -8.38
N LEU A 47 -9.58 -17.57 -7.19
CA LEU A 47 -10.27 -16.29 -6.99
C LEU A 47 -9.51 -15.14 -7.66
N GLY A 48 -8.20 -15.06 -7.46
CA GLY A 48 -7.33 -14.06 -8.09
C GLY A 48 -7.41 -14.13 -9.62
N LEU A 49 -7.30 -15.33 -10.19
CA LEU A 49 -7.39 -15.56 -11.63
C LEU A 49 -8.74 -15.11 -12.21
N LYS A 50 -9.85 -15.58 -11.62
CA LYS A 50 -11.20 -15.22 -12.09
C LYS A 50 -11.51 -13.74 -11.95
N ALA A 51 -10.92 -13.07 -10.96
CA ALA A 51 -11.07 -11.64 -10.78
C ALA A 51 -10.28 -10.85 -11.83
N ALA A 52 -9.07 -11.29 -12.16
CA ALA A 52 -8.26 -10.72 -13.24
C ALA A 52 -8.96 -10.83 -14.60
N GLU A 53 -9.57 -11.98 -14.91
CA GLU A 53 -10.35 -12.21 -16.15
C GLU A 53 -11.50 -11.20 -16.35
N VAL A 54 -12.07 -10.69 -15.26
CA VAL A 54 -13.19 -9.74 -15.30
C VAL A 54 -12.76 -8.30 -14.98
N GLY A 55 -11.45 -8.03 -14.90
CA GLY A 55 -10.91 -6.71 -14.56
C GLY A 55 -11.30 -6.21 -13.17
N ALA A 56 -11.69 -7.11 -12.25
CA ALA A 56 -12.13 -6.73 -10.91
C ALA A 56 -10.94 -6.43 -9.99
N ASN A 57 -11.04 -5.36 -9.22
CA ASN A 57 -10.07 -5.05 -8.17
C ASN A 57 -10.17 -6.09 -7.04
N THR A 58 -9.05 -6.74 -6.72
CA THR A 58 -8.96 -7.75 -5.66
C THR A 58 -8.18 -7.22 -4.47
N TYR A 59 -8.60 -7.58 -3.27
CA TYR A 59 -7.77 -7.33 -2.10
C TYR A 59 -7.76 -8.49 -1.12
N SER A 60 -6.66 -8.61 -0.39
CA SER A 60 -6.52 -9.53 0.73
C SER A 60 -6.10 -8.76 1.97
N GLU A 61 -6.43 -9.31 3.13
CA GLU A 61 -6.16 -8.73 4.43
C GLU A 61 -5.36 -9.73 5.24
N ILE A 62 -4.22 -9.30 5.77
CA ILE A 62 -3.29 -10.07 6.60
C ILE A 62 -3.09 -9.32 7.91
N ILE A 63 -2.98 -10.03 9.03
CA ILE A 63 -2.80 -9.44 10.37
C ILE A 63 -1.47 -9.94 10.93
N LEU A 64 -0.57 -9.00 11.21
CA LEU A 64 0.71 -9.25 11.87
C LEU A 64 0.53 -9.51 13.37
N ALA A 65 1.40 -10.35 13.94
CA ALA A 65 1.52 -10.63 15.37
C ALA A 65 0.33 -11.40 15.95
N LEU A 66 -0.34 -12.20 15.11
CA LEU A 66 -1.34 -13.17 15.56
C LEU A 66 -0.73 -14.20 16.54
N PRO A 67 -1.55 -14.85 17.39
CA PRO A 67 -1.06 -15.89 18.29
C PRO A 67 -0.25 -16.99 17.57
N GLY A 68 1.03 -17.15 17.94
CA GLY A 68 1.95 -18.12 17.32
C GLY A 68 2.54 -17.69 15.99
N ASP A 69 2.32 -16.44 15.57
CA ASP A 69 2.92 -15.87 14.37
C ASP A 69 4.44 -15.69 14.53
N SER A 70 5.16 -15.67 13.41
CA SER A 70 6.61 -15.42 13.34
C SER A 70 6.92 -14.62 12.08
N LEU A 71 8.07 -13.95 12.03
CA LEU A 71 8.46 -13.18 10.84
C LEU A 71 8.37 -14.04 9.57
N LYS A 72 8.91 -15.27 9.63
CA LYS A 72 8.88 -16.21 8.51
C LYS A 72 7.45 -16.57 8.09
N ALA A 73 6.58 -16.89 9.03
CA ALA A 73 5.18 -17.26 8.75
C ALA A 73 4.40 -16.09 8.14
N HIS A 74 4.60 -14.89 8.68
CA HIS A 74 3.99 -13.66 8.19
C HIS A 74 4.43 -13.34 6.75
N LEU A 75 5.75 -13.31 6.50
CA LEU A 75 6.31 -13.08 5.16
C LEU A 75 5.85 -14.13 4.14
N SER A 76 5.79 -15.40 4.55
CA SER A 76 5.27 -16.47 3.70
C SER A 76 3.80 -16.26 3.34
N THR A 77 2.98 -15.76 4.27
CA THR A 77 1.57 -15.42 3.98
C THR A 77 1.49 -14.29 2.96
N VAL A 78 2.27 -13.22 3.15
CA VAL A 78 2.32 -12.08 2.21
C VAL A 78 2.74 -12.54 0.82
N LYS A 79 3.78 -13.38 0.74
CA LYS A 79 4.25 -14.00 -0.51
C LYS A 79 3.13 -14.76 -1.23
N THR A 80 2.48 -15.70 -0.56
CA THR A 80 1.44 -16.53 -1.19
C THR A 80 0.26 -15.68 -1.68
N VAL A 81 -0.15 -14.66 -0.92
CA VAL A 81 -1.22 -13.75 -1.34
C VAL A 81 -0.81 -12.90 -2.55
N MET A 82 0.43 -12.41 -2.57
CA MET A 82 0.99 -11.65 -3.70
C MET A 82 1.05 -12.50 -4.96
N GLU A 83 1.60 -13.71 -4.86
CA GLU A 83 1.72 -14.65 -5.98
C GLU A 83 0.37 -15.17 -6.47
N ALA A 84 -0.68 -15.12 -5.64
CA ALA A 84 -2.06 -15.40 -6.05
C ALA A 84 -2.70 -14.29 -6.90
N GLY A 85 -2.00 -13.17 -7.14
CA GLY A 85 -2.43 -12.10 -8.04
C GLY A 85 -3.40 -11.10 -7.41
N PHE A 86 -3.42 -10.98 -6.08
CA PHE A 86 -4.20 -9.95 -5.40
C PHE A 86 -3.57 -8.58 -5.62
N ASN A 87 -4.26 -7.65 -6.28
CA ASN A 87 -3.64 -6.37 -6.63
C ASN A 87 -3.49 -5.37 -5.47
N ASN A 88 -4.10 -5.68 -4.31
CA ASN A 88 -3.98 -4.91 -3.08
C ASN A 88 -3.89 -5.84 -1.85
N ILE A 89 -2.85 -5.62 -1.03
CA ILE A 89 -2.63 -6.37 0.21
C ILE A 89 -2.71 -5.39 1.39
N TYR A 90 -3.74 -5.54 2.22
CA TYR A 90 -3.89 -4.75 3.43
C TYR A 90 -3.23 -5.46 4.62
N LEU A 91 -2.23 -4.80 5.18
CA LEU A 91 -1.35 -5.36 6.18
C LEU A 91 -1.62 -4.71 7.54
N PHE A 92 -2.48 -5.35 8.32
CA PHE A 92 -2.91 -4.90 9.64
C PHE A 92 -1.99 -5.37 10.75
N GLN A 93 -2.14 -4.76 11.92
CA GLN A 93 -1.53 -5.17 13.17
C GLN A 93 -2.63 -5.76 14.07
N LEU A 94 -2.31 -6.76 14.88
CA LEU A 94 -3.30 -7.36 15.76
C LEU A 94 -3.76 -6.37 16.85
N MET A 95 -4.99 -5.88 16.71
CA MET A 95 -5.73 -5.13 17.73
C MET A 95 -6.44 -6.11 18.68
N LEU A 96 -6.25 -5.93 19.99
CA LEU A 96 -6.90 -6.72 21.03
C LEU A 96 -8.20 -6.04 21.47
N LEU A 97 -9.31 -6.51 20.89
CA LEU A 97 -10.63 -5.96 21.16
C LEU A 97 -11.18 -6.46 22.51
N PRO A 98 -11.57 -5.56 23.44
CA PRO A 98 -12.18 -5.96 24.70
C PRO A 98 -13.39 -6.88 24.50
N GLY A 99 -13.45 -7.96 25.27
CA GLY A 99 -14.50 -8.98 25.17
C GLY A 99 -14.19 -10.12 24.19
N THR A 100 -13.07 -10.08 23.47
CA THR A 100 -12.60 -11.21 22.65
C THR A 100 -11.69 -12.17 23.43
N ASP A 101 -11.61 -13.43 22.99
CA ASP A 101 -10.71 -14.46 23.56
C ASP A 101 -9.25 -13.99 23.59
N MET A 102 -8.78 -13.34 22.52
CA MET A 102 -7.42 -12.81 22.39
C MET A 102 -7.11 -11.66 23.35
N ALA A 103 -8.10 -10.89 23.80
CA ALA A 103 -7.90 -9.82 24.76
C ALA A 103 -7.84 -10.30 26.22
N THR A 104 -8.09 -11.59 26.49
CA THR A 104 -8.03 -12.14 27.86
C THR A 104 -6.60 -12.32 28.35
N ASP A 105 -6.38 -12.14 29.65
CA ASP A 105 -5.07 -12.38 30.29
C ASP A 105 -4.59 -13.83 30.10
N ASP A 106 -5.52 -14.79 30.01
CA ASP A 106 -5.20 -16.18 29.75
C ASP A 106 -4.57 -16.37 28.37
N CYS A 107 -5.20 -15.83 27.33
CA CYS A 107 -4.68 -15.92 25.97
C CYS A 107 -3.34 -15.17 25.83
N LYS A 108 -3.25 -13.95 26.40
CA LYS A 108 -2.00 -13.16 26.43
C LYS A 108 -0.85 -13.94 27.08
N ARG A 109 -1.09 -14.56 28.25
CA ARG A 109 -0.08 -15.41 28.92
C ARG A 109 0.27 -16.65 28.12
N ARG A 110 -0.72 -17.35 27.56
CA ARG A 110 -0.53 -18.59 26.80
C ARG A 110 0.40 -18.40 25.61
N PHE A 111 0.32 -17.27 24.93
CA PHE A 111 1.14 -16.96 23.76
C PHE A 111 2.28 -15.99 24.04
N ALA A 112 2.53 -15.66 25.31
CA ALA A 112 3.52 -14.68 25.75
C ALA A 112 3.42 -13.35 24.97
N MET A 113 2.20 -12.84 24.77
CA MET A 113 1.97 -11.60 24.04
C MET A 113 2.48 -10.42 24.85
N GLU A 114 3.29 -9.56 24.21
CA GLU A 114 3.51 -8.21 24.71
C GLU A 114 2.67 -7.22 23.91
N THR A 115 2.01 -6.32 24.63
CA THR A 115 1.09 -5.36 24.05
C THR A 115 1.54 -3.93 24.31
N ARG A 116 1.08 -3.02 23.45
CA ARG A 116 1.30 -1.57 23.57
C ARG A 116 -0.01 -0.86 23.28
N TYR A 117 -0.08 0.39 23.70
CA TYR A 117 -1.25 1.25 23.54
C TYR A 117 -0.94 2.38 22.58
N ARG A 118 -1.90 2.71 21.72
CA ARG A 118 -1.83 3.91 20.88
C ARG A 118 -3.22 4.49 20.66
N VAL A 119 -3.27 5.75 20.24
CA VAL A 119 -4.52 6.41 19.88
C VAL A 119 -4.99 5.89 18.52
N LEU A 120 -6.24 5.46 18.42
CA LEU A 120 -6.83 4.98 17.18
C LEU A 120 -6.97 6.16 16.20
N PRO A 121 -6.50 6.03 14.94
CA PRO A 121 -6.53 7.13 13.99
C PRO A 121 -7.93 7.70 13.76
N ARG A 122 -8.04 9.02 13.90
CA ARG A 122 -9.28 9.82 13.76
C ARG A 122 -10.34 9.61 14.84
N CYS A 123 -10.04 8.91 15.93
CA CYS A 123 -10.96 8.71 17.04
C CYS A 123 -10.57 9.56 18.25
N TYR A 124 -10.49 10.87 18.07
CA TYR A 124 -10.07 11.82 19.11
C TYR A 124 -10.69 13.20 18.88
N GLY A 125 -10.81 13.98 19.94
CA GLY A 125 -11.24 15.37 19.83
C GLY A 125 -11.82 15.96 21.11
N HIS A 126 -12.49 17.09 20.90
CA HIS A 126 -13.24 17.82 21.93
C HIS A 126 -14.71 17.41 21.88
N PHE A 127 -15.26 17.07 23.04
CA PHE A 127 -16.63 16.63 23.22
C PHE A 127 -17.30 17.43 24.35
N GLU A 128 -18.63 17.39 24.39
CA GLU A 128 -19.41 17.89 25.51
C GLU A 128 -20.25 16.73 26.06
N VAL A 129 -20.08 16.41 27.35
CA VAL A 129 -20.79 15.33 28.02
C VAL A 129 -21.53 15.92 29.20
N LEU A 130 -22.86 15.88 29.17
CA LEU A 130 -23.74 16.43 30.22
C LEU A 130 -23.48 17.92 30.54
N GLY A 131 -23.05 18.69 29.54
CA GLY A 131 -22.71 20.12 29.69
C GLY A 131 -21.26 20.39 30.08
N ASP A 132 -20.46 19.35 30.34
CA ASP A 132 -19.04 19.49 30.67
C ASP A 132 -18.16 19.22 29.44
N PRO A 133 -17.19 20.11 29.14
CA PRO A 133 -16.23 19.88 28.06
C PRO A 133 -15.28 18.73 28.42
N VAL A 134 -15.10 17.80 27.50
CA VAL A 134 -14.26 16.61 27.66
C VAL A 134 -13.35 16.46 26.45
N VAL A 135 -12.04 16.33 26.70
CA VAL A 135 -11.08 15.86 25.70
C VAL A 135 -10.99 14.34 25.81
N ALA A 136 -11.22 13.64 24.70
CA ALA A 136 -11.16 12.19 24.67
C ALA A 136 -10.48 11.68 23.41
N ALA A 137 -9.86 10.51 23.53
CA ALA A 137 -9.35 9.70 22.43
C ALA A 137 -9.66 8.24 22.69
N GLU A 138 -9.97 7.50 21.63
CA GLU A 138 -10.06 6.05 21.65
C GLU A 138 -8.65 5.48 21.62
N ILE A 139 -8.31 4.65 22.61
CA ILE A 139 -7.01 4.02 22.74
C ILE A 139 -7.17 2.53 22.48
N GLU A 140 -6.45 2.02 21.49
CA GLU A 140 -6.37 0.61 21.18
C GLU A 140 -5.20 -0.04 21.93
N GLU A 141 -5.35 -1.32 22.27
CA GLU A 141 -4.27 -2.20 22.70
C GLU A 141 -3.89 -3.09 21.51
N ILE A 142 -2.62 -3.12 21.13
CA ILE A 142 -2.12 -3.94 20.02
C ILE A 142 -1.04 -4.90 20.48
N CYS A 143 -0.97 -6.08 19.86
CA CYS A 143 0.11 -7.04 20.07
C CYS A 143 1.33 -6.63 19.22
N VAL A 144 2.50 -6.52 19.85
CA VAL A 144 3.76 -6.11 19.19
C VAL A 144 4.85 -7.18 19.26
N SER A 145 4.62 -8.24 20.02
CA SER A 145 5.47 -9.44 20.05
C SER A 145 4.69 -10.60 20.70
N ASN A 146 5.16 -11.81 20.46
CA ASN A 146 4.65 -13.04 21.10
C ASN A 146 5.79 -14.06 21.26
N ALA A 147 5.49 -15.28 21.70
CA ALA A 147 6.49 -16.34 21.93
C ALA A 147 7.39 -16.67 20.71
N THR A 148 6.95 -16.40 19.48
CA THR A 148 7.61 -16.75 18.21
C THR A 148 7.88 -15.56 17.30
N LEU A 149 7.51 -14.35 17.72
CA LEU A 149 7.75 -13.09 17.02
C LEU A 149 8.31 -12.06 18.01
N SER A 150 9.57 -11.67 17.85
CA SER A 150 10.16 -10.62 18.69
C SER A 150 9.66 -9.22 18.31
N TYR A 151 9.90 -8.22 19.16
CA TYR A 151 9.57 -6.83 18.82
C TYR A 151 10.38 -6.30 17.63
N GLU A 152 11.64 -6.71 17.47
CA GLU A 152 12.43 -6.30 16.29
C GLU A 152 11.94 -7.02 15.02
N ASP A 153 11.52 -8.29 15.10
CA ASP A 153 10.84 -8.97 13.99
C ASP A 153 9.54 -8.27 13.60
N TYR A 154 8.77 -7.82 14.59
CA TYR A 154 7.56 -7.03 14.36
C TYR A 154 7.88 -5.76 13.57
N LEU A 155 8.94 -5.03 13.94
CA LEU A 155 9.35 -3.81 13.24
C LEU A 155 9.88 -4.08 11.82
N GLU A 156 10.60 -5.17 11.63
CA GLU A 156 11.03 -5.64 10.31
C GLU A 156 9.82 -5.95 9.41
N ALA A 157 8.81 -6.65 9.95
CA ALA A 157 7.55 -6.86 9.25
C ALA A 157 6.83 -5.53 8.94
N ARG A 158 6.88 -4.53 9.85
CA ARG A 158 6.33 -3.19 9.59
C ARG A 158 7.05 -2.47 8.44
N ARG A 159 8.37 -2.62 8.29
CA ARG A 159 9.12 -2.11 7.12
C ARG A 159 8.66 -2.77 5.82
N LEU A 160 8.54 -4.09 5.82
CA LEU A 160 7.94 -4.82 4.69
C LEU A 160 6.54 -4.28 4.35
N HIS A 161 5.71 -3.99 5.37
CA HIS A 161 4.37 -3.45 5.12
C HIS A 161 4.42 -2.13 4.37
N LEU A 162 5.37 -1.24 4.70
CA LEU A 162 5.54 0.02 3.99
C LEU A 162 5.95 -0.21 2.53
N LEU A 163 6.92 -1.11 2.29
CA LEU A 163 7.39 -1.44 0.94
C LEU A 163 6.28 -2.04 0.07
N VAL A 164 5.53 -3.02 0.57
CA VAL A 164 4.35 -3.56 -0.15
C VAL A 164 3.34 -2.45 -0.42
N THR A 165 3.11 -1.57 0.54
CA THR A 165 2.15 -0.46 0.40
C THR A 165 2.56 0.56 -0.68
N ILE A 166 3.86 0.82 -0.84
CA ILE A 166 4.41 1.78 -1.81
C ILE A 166 4.59 1.15 -3.20
N PHE A 167 5.27 0.00 -3.27
CA PHE A 167 5.78 -0.57 -4.53
C PHE A 167 4.83 -1.57 -5.20
N TYR A 168 3.99 -2.25 -4.41
CA TYR A 168 3.07 -3.26 -4.91
C TYR A 168 1.63 -2.73 -5.02
N ASN A 169 1.08 -2.22 -3.91
CA ASN A 169 -0.31 -1.83 -3.83
C ASN A 169 -0.67 -0.66 -4.75
N ASP A 170 -1.90 -0.69 -5.27
CA ASP A 170 -2.49 0.26 -6.20
C ASP A 170 -1.73 0.40 -7.53
N GLY A 171 -0.74 -0.48 -7.81
CA GLY A 171 -0.01 -0.56 -9.07
C GLY A 171 0.69 0.74 -9.48
N VAL A 172 1.32 1.43 -8.52
CA VAL A 172 2.09 2.66 -8.80
C VAL A 172 3.21 2.40 -9.82
N PHE A 173 3.87 1.25 -9.70
CA PHE A 173 4.92 0.76 -10.61
C PHE A 173 4.42 -0.44 -11.45
N GLU A 174 3.19 -0.36 -11.96
CA GLU A 174 2.51 -1.47 -12.65
C GLU A 174 3.30 -2.05 -13.83
N THR A 175 4.06 -1.23 -14.57
CA THR A 175 4.90 -1.73 -15.68
C THR A 175 5.95 -2.71 -15.18
N LEU A 176 6.64 -2.40 -14.06
CA LEU A 176 7.65 -3.28 -13.50
C LEU A 176 7.01 -4.58 -13.00
N LEU A 177 5.90 -4.49 -12.27
CA LEU A 177 5.14 -5.66 -11.83
C LEU A 177 4.69 -6.53 -13.01
N LYS A 178 4.28 -5.92 -14.13
CA LYS A 178 3.92 -6.64 -15.34
C LYS A 178 5.14 -7.34 -15.95
N VAL A 179 6.30 -6.67 -16.05
CA VAL A 179 7.55 -7.29 -16.54
C VAL A 179 7.93 -8.50 -15.67
N ILE A 180 7.93 -8.35 -14.34
CA ILE A 180 8.23 -9.45 -13.41
C ILE A 180 7.35 -10.67 -13.71
N ARG A 181 6.03 -10.47 -13.85
CA ARG A 181 5.09 -11.55 -14.18
C ARG A 181 5.35 -12.17 -15.55
N GLN A 182 5.60 -11.37 -16.58
CA GLN A 182 5.86 -11.87 -17.94
C GLN A 182 7.12 -12.73 -18.03
N MET A 183 8.12 -12.40 -17.22
CA MET A 183 9.36 -13.16 -17.12
C MET A 183 9.26 -14.38 -16.18
N GLY A 184 8.08 -14.61 -15.57
CA GLY A 184 7.88 -15.70 -14.61
C GLY A 184 8.67 -15.53 -13.30
N LEU A 185 9.07 -14.30 -12.98
CA LEU A 185 9.79 -13.96 -11.75
C LEU A 185 8.82 -13.70 -10.60
N SER A 186 9.32 -13.74 -9.36
CA SER A 186 8.50 -13.51 -8.17
C SER A 186 8.45 -12.03 -7.80
N GLU A 187 7.25 -11.45 -7.78
CA GLU A 187 7.02 -10.09 -7.28
C GLU A 187 7.43 -9.96 -5.82
N PHE A 188 7.24 -11.01 -5.01
CA PHE A 188 7.68 -11.01 -3.62
C PHE A 188 9.20 -10.99 -3.50
N ARG A 189 9.94 -11.69 -4.39
CA ARG A 189 11.40 -11.62 -4.40
C ARG A 189 11.90 -10.20 -4.64
N TRP A 190 11.24 -9.43 -5.50
CA TRP A 190 11.56 -8.01 -5.70
C TRP A 190 11.35 -7.19 -4.41
N ILE A 191 10.24 -7.43 -3.69
CA ILE A 191 10.00 -6.80 -2.38
C ILE A 191 11.07 -7.20 -1.34
N GLU A 192 11.55 -8.45 -1.36
CA GLU A 192 12.65 -8.88 -0.49
C GLU A 192 13.95 -8.13 -0.81
N ILE A 193 14.26 -7.92 -2.11
CA ILE A 193 15.42 -7.14 -2.53
C ILE A 193 15.28 -5.68 -2.06
N LEU A 194 14.11 -5.07 -2.19
CA LEU A 194 13.82 -3.73 -1.66
C LEU A 194 14.06 -3.66 -0.14
N LEU A 195 13.63 -4.68 0.61
CA LEU A 195 13.82 -4.75 2.06
C LEU A 195 15.29 -4.92 2.46
N GLN A 196 16.06 -5.68 1.67
CA GLN A 196 17.47 -5.97 1.92
C GLN A 196 18.42 -4.87 1.45
N SER A 197 17.95 -3.99 0.58
CA SER A 197 18.74 -2.91 -0.01
C SER A 197 18.89 -1.73 0.93
N SER A 198 20.04 -1.06 0.88
CA SER A 198 20.25 0.20 1.58
C SER A 198 19.30 1.27 1.05
N ILE A 199 18.59 1.96 1.94
CA ILE A 199 17.71 3.07 1.57
C ILE A 199 18.55 4.22 1.00
N PRO A 200 18.24 4.72 -0.22
CA PRO A 200 18.94 5.86 -0.79
C PRO A 200 18.88 7.11 0.12
N PRO A 201 19.94 7.93 0.18
CA PRO A 201 19.94 9.12 1.04
C PRO A 201 18.78 10.08 0.83
N ALA A 202 18.27 10.21 -0.41
CA ALA A 202 17.11 11.03 -0.74
C ALA A 202 15.81 10.50 -0.10
N LEU A 203 15.70 9.18 0.07
CA LEU A 203 14.55 8.51 0.68
C LEU A 203 14.70 8.34 2.20
N ALA A 204 15.90 8.50 2.76
CA ALA A 204 16.14 8.31 4.20
C ALA A 204 15.13 9.05 5.10
N PRO A 205 14.78 10.34 4.87
CA PRO A 205 13.80 11.04 5.71
C PRO A 205 12.41 10.37 5.74
N LEU A 206 11.97 9.78 4.62
CA LEU A 206 10.68 9.11 4.51
C LEU A 206 10.65 7.80 5.32
N PHE A 207 11.71 6.99 5.22
CA PHE A 207 11.78 5.71 5.90
C PHE A 207 12.10 5.87 7.40
N GLU A 208 13.02 6.78 7.75
CA GLU A 208 13.36 7.08 9.15
C GLU A 208 12.17 7.66 9.92
N SER A 209 11.38 8.54 9.30
CA SER A 209 10.16 9.08 9.92
C SER A 209 9.10 8.00 10.15
N PHE A 210 8.94 7.05 9.22
CA PHE A 210 8.04 5.90 9.41
C PHE A 210 8.48 5.00 10.56
N GLU A 211 9.77 4.69 10.65
CA GLU A 211 10.33 3.86 11.72
C GLU A 211 10.19 4.54 13.08
N THR A 212 10.52 5.83 13.15
CA THR A 212 10.37 6.65 14.35
C THR A 212 8.92 6.66 14.80
N ALA A 213 7.98 7.00 13.91
CA ALA A 213 6.55 7.03 14.21
C ALA A 213 6.02 5.65 14.66
N THR A 214 6.48 4.56 14.03
CA THR A 214 6.10 3.19 14.40
C THR A 214 6.54 2.83 15.81
N ARG A 215 7.70 3.33 16.27
CA ARG A 215 8.21 3.07 17.64
C ARG A 215 7.57 4.00 18.66
N GLU A 216 7.47 5.30 18.36
CA GLU A 216 7.07 6.34 19.31
C GLU A 216 5.55 6.38 19.55
N GLU A 217 4.73 5.85 18.64
CA GLU A 217 3.28 5.76 18.88
C GLU A 217 2.90 4.67 19.91
N LEU A 218 3.82 3.78 20.28
CA LEU A 218 3.55 2.57 21.05
C LEU A 218 3.87 2.75 22.55
N TRP A 219 2.85 3.12 23.32
CA TRP A 219 2.98 3.36 24.76
C TRP A 219 2.89 2.06 25.55
N THR A 220 3.72 1.91 26.59
CA THR A 220 3.64 0.76 27.52
C THR A 220 2.57 0.92 28.59
N ASP A 221 2.21 2.17 28.92
CA ASP A 221 1.21 2.50 29.93
C ASP A 221 0.02 3.25 29.32
N LYS A 222 -1.15 2.61 29.36
CA LYS A 222 -2.41 3.18 28.89
C LYS A 222 -2.77 4.46 29.66
N SER A 223 -2.61 4.47 30.98
CA SER A 223 -3.03 5.59 31.81
C SER A 223 -2.17 6.83 31.53
N GLY A 224 -0.87 6.63 31.31
CA GLY A 224 0.05 7.65 30.84
C GLY A 224 -0.35 8.25 29.48
N LEU A 225 -0.74 7.41 28.51
CA LEU A 225 -1.25 7.88 27.23
C LEU A 225 -2.57 8.67 27.38
N GLU A 226 -3.51 8.20 28.20
CA GLU A 226 -4.75 8.93 28.51
C GLU A 226 -4.47 10.29 29.13
N ALA A 227 -3.53 10.35 30.08
CA ALA A 227 -3.11 11.60 30.71
C ALA A 227 -2.43 12.54 29.71
N PHE A 228 -1.56 12.01 28.83
CA PHE A 228 -0.91 12.77 27.78
C PHE A 228 -1.93 13.43 26.85
N VAL A 229 -2.92 12.68 26.34
CA VAL A 229 -3.95 13.20 25.43
C VAL A 229 -4.77 14.33 26.09
N ARG A 230 -5.08 14.20 27.39
CA ARG A 230 -5.88 15.20 28.13
C ARG A 230 -5.12 16.47 28.48
N GLN A 231 -3.79 16.50 28.33
CA GLN A 231 -3.03 17.72 28.57
C GLN A 231 -3.37 18.78 27.51
N PRO A 232 -3.52 20.06 27.90
CA PRO A 232 -3.81 21.14 26.95
C PRO A 232 -2.80 21.18 25.79
N GLY A 233 -3.30 21.25 24.55
CA GLY A 233 -2.47 21.31 23.34
C GLY A 233 -2.09 19.95 22.74
N ASN A 234 -2.24 18.84 23.46
CA ASN A 234 -1.83 17.53 22.93
C ASN A 234 -2.88 16.90 22.03
N VAL A 235 -4.19 17.07 22.29
CA VAL A 235 -5.23 16.59 21.38
C VAL A 235 -5.19 17.33 20.04
N GLU A 236 -4.78 18.60 20.04
CA GLU A 236 -4.58 19.43 18.85
C GLU A 236 -3.54 18.81 17.91
N LYS A 237 -2.43 18.28 18.44
CA LYS A 237 -1.42 17.56 17.64
C LYS A 237 -2.01 16.39 16.85
N TYR A 238 -3.00 15.69 17.41
CA TYR A 238 -3.72 14.63 16.69
C TYR A 238 -4.68 15.21 15.65
N ILE A 239 -5.39 16.28 15.97
CA ILE A 239 -6.34 16.97 15.07
C ILE A 239 -5.62 17.54 13.84
N ASP A 240 -4.46 18.15 14.08
CA ASP A 240 -3.62 18.78 13.07
C ASP A 240 -2.82 17.76 12.24
N GLY A 241 -2.83 16.49 12.66
CA GLY A 241 -2.18 15.39 11.95
C GLY A 241 -0.67 15.32 12.18
N GLU A 242 -0.18 15.84 13.31
CA GLU A 242 1.18 15.60 13.78
C GLU A 242 1.31 14.20 14.42
N LEU A 243 0.24 13.71 15.06
CA LEU A 243 0.19 12.41 15.75
C LEU A 243 -1.05 11.58 15.35
N GLY A 244 -1.00 10.27 15.60
CA GLY A 244 -2.14 9.34 15.44
C GLY A 244 -2.65 9.19 14.00
N ASN A 245 -1.78 9.42 13.02
CA ASN A 245 -2.08 9.16 11.63
C ASN A 245 -2.07 7.66 11.34
N ASN A 246 -2.78 7.23 10.30
CA ASN A 246 -2.52 5.91 9.76
C ASN A 246 -1.16 5.91 9.05
N LEU A 247 -0.15 5.36 9.72
CA LEU A 247 1.24 5.46 9.30
C LEU A 247 1.49 4.93 7.87
N LEU A 248 0.91 3.78 7.49
CA LEU A 248 1.11 3.25 6.14
C LEU A 248 0.53 4.19 5.07
N PHE A 249 -0.69 4.70 5.28
CA PHE A 249 -1.31 5.61 4.31
C PHE A 249 -0.64 6.99 4.27
N SER A 250 -0.25 7.54 5.42
CA SER A 250 0.41 8.85 5.47
C SER A 250 1.77 8.82 4.78
N HIS A 251 2.58 7.80 5.05
CA HIS A 251 3.89 7.67 4.43
C HIS A 251 3.79 7.25 2.96
N LYS A 252 2.82 6.41 2.56
CA LYS A 252 2.53 6.16 1.13
C LYS A 252 2.17 7.47 0.40
N THR A 253 1.37 8.32 1.03
CA THR A 253 1.01 9.63 0.44
C THR A 253 2.26 10.45 0.21
N GLN A 254 3.09 10.64 1.24
CA GLN A 254 4.34 11.40 1.14
C GLN A 254 5.28 10.79 0.09
N ALA A 255 5.41 9.46 0.08
CA ALA A 255 6.18 8.72 -0.92
C ALA A 255 5.77 9.14 -2.34
N ILE A 256 4.48 9.09 -2.65
CA ILE A 256 3.97 9.36 -4.00
C ILE A 256 3.96 10.86 -4.33
N THR A 257 3.72 11.75 -3.38
CA THR A 257 3.57 13.18 -3.66
C THR A 257 4.88 13.97 -3.61
N THR A 258 5.88 13.45 -2.90
CA THR A 258 7.12 14.18 -2.59
C THR A 258 8.36 13.47 -3.09
N TYR A 259 8.38 12.14 -3.06
CA TYR A 259 9.58 11.33 -3.32
C TYR A 259 9.45 10.43 -4.55
N PHE A 260 8.50 10.70 -5.46
CA PHE A 260 8.16 9.75 -6.54
C PHE A 260 9.35 9.43 -7.45
N GLU A 261 10.13 10.45 -7.84
CA GLU A 261 11.31 10.26 -8.70
C GLU A 261 12.41 9.45 -7.98
N ASP A 262 12.67 9.74 -6.70
CA ASP A 262 13.62 8.98 -5.89
C ASP A 262 13.17 7.52 -5.69
N LEU A 263 11.87 7.29 -5.54
CA LEU A 263 11.30 5.93 -5.48
C LEU A 263 11.42 5.20 -6.81
N ALA A 264 11.26 5.91 -7.93
CA ALA A 264 11.44 5.34 -9.25
C ALA A 264 12.90 4.91 -9.47
N GLU A 265 13.87 5.70 -9.03
CA GLU A 265 15.28 5.31 -9.05
C GLU A 265 15.55 4.09 -8.14
N PHE A 266 15.00 4.08 -6.92
CA PHE A 266 15.15 2.91 -6.05
C PHE A 266 14.49 1.64 -6.63
N ALA A 267 13.35 1.78 -7.29
CA ALA A 267 12.69 0.71 -8.03
C ALA A 267 13.55 0.22 -9.20
N ARG A 268 14.22 1.13 -9.93
CA ARG A 268 15.16 0.79 -11.01
C ARG A 268 16.28 -0.11 -10.51
N ASP A 269 16.99 0.33 -9.48
CA ASP A 269 18.19 -0.35 -8.98
C ASP A 269 17.87 -1.74 -8.41
N THR A 270 16.76 -1.85 -7.68
CA THR A 270 16.31 -3.13 -7.12
C THR A 270 15.75 -4.08 -8.18
N MET A 271 15.11 -3.56 -9.23
CA MET A 271 14.69 -4.35 -10.38
C MET A 271 15.89 -4.85 -11.19
N GLN A 272 16.94 -4.04 -11.38
CA GLN A 272 18.19 -4.49 -12.00
C GLN A 272 18.80 -5.66 -11.23
N THR A 273 18.82 -5.57 -9.90
CA THR A 273 19.30 -6.67 -9.03
C THR A 273 18.48 -7.95 -9.25
N LEU A 274 17.15 -7.85 -9.29
CA LEU A 274 16.27 -9.00 -9.55
C LEU A 274 16.57 -9.66 -10.90
N LEU A 275 16.74 -8.84 -11.95
CA LEU A 275 16.97 -9.33 -13.31
C LEU A 275 18.33 -10.01 -13.45
N SER A 276 19.37 -9.43 -12.84
CA SER A 276 20.70 -10.05 -12.82
C SER A 276 20.74 -11.32 -11.97
N GLU A 277 19.98 -11.41 -10.86
CA GLU A 277 19.83 -12.67 -10.09
C GLU A 277 19.22 -13.80 -10.92
N ALA A 278 18.36 -13.45 -11.89
CA ALA A 278 17.66 -14.39 -12.74
C ALA A 278 18.31 -14.59 -14.13
N ASP A 279 19.48 -14.00 -14.39
CA ASP A 279 20.21 -14.07 -15.67
C ASP A 279 19.34 -13.68 -16.88
N CYS A 280 18.56 -12.62 -16.70
CA CYS A 280 17.58 -12.15 -17.69
C CYS A 280 17.67 -10.64 -17.95
N ASP A 281 18.79 -10.03 -17.55
CA ASP A 281 19.09 -8.64 -17.83
C ASP A 281 19.52 -8.41 -19.29
N SER A 282 19.14 -7.25 -19.83
CA SER A 282 19.63 -6.78 -21.13
C SER A 282 19.59 -5.25 -21.19
N GLU A 283 20.47 -4.67 -22.00
CA GLU A 283 20.48 -3.21 -22.22
C GLU A 283 19.13 -2.71 -22.76
N GLU A 284 18.47 -3.50 -23.61
CA GLU A 284 17.17 -3.14 -24.18
C GLU A 284 16.05 -3.16 -23.12
N LEU A 285 16.06 -4.14 -22.21
CA LEU A 285 15.12 -4.22 -21.10
C LEU A 285 15.34 -3.06 -20.10
N PHE A 286 16.59 -2.73 -19.78
CA PHE A 286 16.89 -1.59 -18.92
C PHE A 286 16.45 -0.26 -19.53
N HIS A 287 16.66 -0.06 -20.83
CA HIS A 287 16.14 1.12 -21.54
C HIS A 287 14.61 1.19 -21.47
N PHE A 288 13.91 0.08 -21.71
CA PHE A 288 12.45 0.02 -21.55
C PHE A 288 12.00 0.34 -20.12
N MET A 289 12.70 -0.18 -19.11
CA MET A 289 12.39 0.10 -17.70
C MET A 289 12.58 1.57 -17.33
N ASP A 290 13.65 2.20 -17.80
CA ASP A 290 13.91 3.63 -17.57
C ASP A 290 12.80 4.49 -18.18
N GLU A 291 12.39 4.19 -19.41
CA GLU A 291 11.25 4.84 -20.05
C GLU A 291 9.94 4.58 -19.30
N ALA A 292 9.69 3.36 -18.84
CA ALA A 292 8.50 3.01 -18.08
C ALA A 292 8.43 3.76 -16.74
N LEU A 293 9.55 3.86 -16.02
CA LEU A 293 9.65 4.60 -14.77
C LEU A 293 9.44 6.10 -15.00
N ARG A 294 10.07 6.66 -16.04
CA ARG A 294 9.87 8.05 -16.44
C ARG A 294 8.40 8.33 -16.78
N PHE A 295 7.75 7.42 -17.51
CA PHE A 295 6.32 7.48 -17.81
C PHE A 295 5.47 7.53 -16.53
N HIS A 296 5.75 6.67 -15.54
CA HIS A 296 5.03 6.69 -14.26
C HIS A 296 5.24 7.98 -13.47
N CYS A 297 6.47 8.51 -13.42
CA CYS A 297 6.77 9.80 -12.78
C CYS A 297 5.95 10.93 -13.40
N LEU A 298 5.90 11.00 -14.74
CA LEU A 298 5.14 12.04 -15.45
C LEU A 298 3.64 11.90 -15.22
N ARG A 299 3.12 10.67 -15.15
CA ARG A 299 1.72 10.40 -14.77
C ARG A 299 1.37 10.85 -13.35
N ALA A 300 2.29 10.71 -12.41
CA ALA A 300 2.10 11.10 -11.01
C ALA A 300 2.48 12.56 -10.70
N SER A 301 3.00 13.30 -11.68
CA SER A 301 3.48 14.67 -11.49
C SER A 301 2.35 15.70 -11.41
N HIS A 302 2.58 16.79 -10.67
CA HIS A 302 1.72 17.98 -10.64
C HIS A 302 0.22 17.69 -10.39
N LEU A 303 -0.12 16.76 -9.50
CA LEU A 303 -1.51 16.37 -9.22
C LEU A 303 -2.25 17.35 -8.32
N PHE A 304 -1.56 17.89 -7.30
CA PHE A 304 -2.15 18.77 -6.28
C PHE A 304 -1.57 20.19 -6.30
N VAL A 305 -0.42 20.38 -6.95
CA VAL A 305 0.29 21.65 -7.08
C VAL A 305 0.72 21.79 -8.54
N GLY A 306 0.42 22.94 -9.16
CA GLY A 306 0.75 23.20 -10.56
C GLY A 306 -0.08 22.37 -11.54
N ILE A 307 -1.36 22.15 -11.24
CA ILE A 307 -2.27 21.28 -12.01
C ILE A 307 -2.34 21.65 -13.50
N GLU A 308 -2.19 22.95 -13.80
CA GLU A 308 -2.16 23.55 -15.13
C GLU A 308 -0.94 23.17 -15.97
N GLN A 309 0.13 22.65 -15.34
CA GLN A 309 1.31 22.20 -16.05
C GLN A 309 0.97 20.94 -16.85
N THR A 310 1.52 20.85 -18.07
CA THR A 310 1.39 19.67 -18.93
C THR A 310 2.80 19.18 -19.25
N PRO A 311 3.38 18.33 -18.39
CA PRO A 311 4.69 17.79 -18.65
C PRO A 311 4.66 16.91 -19.90
N SER A 312 5.79 16.81 -20.58
CA SER A 312 5.90 16.09 -21.85
C SER A 312 7.26 15.43 -21.96
N GLU A 313 7.31 14.26 -22.61
CA GLU A 313 8.56 13.53 -22.81
C GLU A 313 8.49 12.73 -24.12
N THR A 314 9.66 12.39 -24.67
CA THR A 314 9.76 11.52 -25.85
C THR A 314 10.11 10.10 -25.44
N PHE A 315 9.40 9.13 -25.99
CA PHE A 315 9.57 7.71 -25.71
C PHE A 315 9.81 6.91 -26.99
N ASP A 316 10.65 5.89 -26.87
CA ASP A 316 10.90 4.85 -27.86
C ASP A 316 9.88 3.71 -27.76
N TYR A 317 9.20 3.55 -26.62
CA TYR A 317 8.17 2.54 -26.41
C TYR A 317 6.78 3.13 -26.18
N ASP A 318 5.75 2.43 -26.65
CA ASP A 318 4.35 2.73 -26.30
C ASP A 318 3.98 2.09 -24.95
N ILE A 319 4.43 2.73 -23.86
CA ILE A 319 4.19 2.25 -22.49
C ILE A 319 2.69 2.13 -22.17
N GLN A 320 1.86 3.02 -22.73
CA GLN A 320 0.41 2.98 -22.52
C GLN A 320 -0.23 1.76 -23.19
N ALA A 321 0.15 1.47 -24.44
CA ALA A 321 -0.30 0.25 -25.12
C ALA A 321 0.20 -1.01 -24.44
N TYR A 322 1.45 -1.01 -23.96
CA TYR A 322 2.00 -2.13 -23.17
C TYR A 322 1.20 -2.37 -21.89
N LEU A 323 0.81 -1.33 -21.15
CA LEU A 323 0.00 -1.50 -19.93
C LEU A 323 -1.41 -2.02 -20.24
N ALA A 324 -1.97 -1.64 -21.39
CA ALA A 324 -3.30 -2.09 -21.83
C ALA A 324 -3.31 -3.48 -22.47
N SER A 325 -2.14 -4.05 -22.80
CA SER A 325 -2.05 -5.34 -23.47
C SER A 325 -2.23 -6.53 -22.54
N ASP A 326 -2.48 -7.69 -23.15
CA ASP A 326 -2.51 -8.97 -22.47
C ASP A 326 -1.13 -9.33 -21.90
N GLN A 327 -1.10 -10.31 -20.98
CA GLN A 327 0.13 -10.72 -20.30
C GLN A 327 1.12 -11.46 -21.23
N ASP A 328 0.70 -11.95 -22.39
CA ASP A 328 1.54 -12.70 -23.32
C ASP A 328 2.38 -11.82 -24.27
N GLN A 329 2.11 -10.51 -24.34
CA GLN A 329 2.81 -9.59 -25.23
C GLN A 329 3.99 -8.91 -24.51
N GLY A 330 5.21 -9.31 -24.85
CA GLY A 330 6.45 -8.73 -24.33
C GLY A 330 6.66 -7.26 -24.73
N TYR A 331 7.50 -6.56 -23.98
CA TYR A 331 7.77 -5.13 -24.16
C TYR A 331 8.35 -4.78 -25.55
N GLU A 332 9.05 -5.73 -26.17
CA GLU A 332 9.66 -5.60 -27.50
C GLU A 332 8.61 -5.31 -28.58
N THR A 333 7.39 -5.83 -28.42
CA THR A 333 6.28 -5.61 -29.36
C THR A 333 5.75 -4.18 -29.34
N PHE A 334 6.08 -3.40 -28.30
CA PHE A 334 5.64 -2.02 -28.12
C PHE A 334 6.73 -1.00 -28.48
N LYS A 335 7.86 -1.46 -29.04
CA LYS A 335 8.89 -0.58 -29.57
C LYS A 335 8.34 0.19 -30.78
N LEU A 336 8.42 1.50 -30.71
CA LEU A 336 7.91 2.38 -31.76
C LEU A 336 8.86 2.39 -32.97
N PRO A 337 8.33 2.53 -34.20
CA PRO A 337 9.16 2.65 -35.39
C PRO A 337 10.00 3.95 -35.41
N ALA A 338 9.59 4.94 -34.64
CA ALA A 338 10.31 6.18 -34.35
C ALA A 338 9.82 6.73 -33.01
N SER A 339 10.71 7.37 -32.26
CA SER A 339 10.38 7.95 -30.95
C SER A 339 9.23 8.95 -31.08
N ARG A 340 8.31 8.92 -30.12
CA ARG A 340 7.11 9.78 -30.11
C ARG A 340 7.07 10.61 -28.85
N LYS A 341 6.68 11.87 -29.00
CA LYS A 341 6.45 12.77 -27.87
C LYS A 341 5.03 12.62 -27.35
N TYR A 342 4.91 12.49 -26.03
CA TYR A 342 3.65 12.42 -25.31
C TYR A 342 3.51 13.59 -24.35
N ASN A 343 2.31 14.13 -24.24
CA ASN A 343 1.90 15.12 -23.25
C ASN A 343 1.10 14.40 -22.15
N PHE A 344 1.35 14.75 -20.88
CA PHE A 344 0.69 14.15 -19.73
C PHE A 344 -0.37 15.11 -19.19
N VAL A 345 -1.62 14.85 -19.55
CA VAL A 345 -2.75 15.74 -19.31
C VAL A 345 -3.69 15.18 -18.25
N LEU A 346 -4.35 16.05 -17.49
CA LEU A 346 -5.51 15.67 -16.69
C LEU A 346 -6.77 15.92 -17.51
N ASP A 347 -7.69 14.94 -17.50
CA ASP A 347 -9.01 15.16 -18.11
C ASP A 347 -9.93 15.98 -17.19
N ALA A 348 -11.06 16.45 -17.74
CA ALA A 348 -12.02 17.27 -17.00
C ALA A 348 -12.63 16.57 -15.78
N THR A 349 -12.77 15.24 -15.82
CA THR A 349 -13.28 14.43 -14.71
C THR A 349 -12.25 14.35 -13.59
N GLN A 350 -10.97 14.19 -13.93
CA GLN A 350 -9.86 14.18 -12.98
C GLN A 350 -9.70 15.53 -12.29
N ILE A 351 -9.72 16.63 -13.06
CA ILE A 351 -9.65 17.99 -12.52
C ILE A 351 -10.82 18.23 -11.55
N ALA A 352 -12.05 17.94 -11.96
CA ALA A 352 -13.22 18.11 -11.10
C ALA A 352 -13.14 17.25 -9.82
N LEU A 353 -12.58 16.04 -9.91
CA LEU A 353 -12.35 15.16 -8.77
C LEU A 353 -11.32 15.75 -7.80
N ILE A 354 -10.20 16.25 -8.31
CA ILE A 354 -9.12 16.87 -7.52
C ILE A 354 -9.64 18.13 -6.84
N GLU A 355 -10.22 19.06 -7.59
CA GLU A 355 -10.73 20.33 -7.09
C GLU A 355 -11.81 20.14 -6.02
N ARG A 356 -12.75 19.20 -6.24
CA ARG A 356 -13.77 18.87 -5.23
C ARG A 356 -13.14 18.41 -3.92
N ASN A 357 -12.17 17.52 -3.99
CA ASN A 357 -11.52 16.97 -2.79
C ASN A 357 -10.65 18.03 -2.09
N ILE A 358 -9.93 18.86 -2.83
CA ILE A 358 -9.21 20.02 -2.29
C ILE A 358 -10.18 21.00 -1.63
N GLY A 359 -11.34 21.27 -2.23
CA GLY A 359 -12.36 22.12 -1.64
C GLY A 359 -12.95 21.58 -0.34
N ILE A 360 -13.02 20.25 -0.17
CA ILE A 360 -13.53 19.60 1.05
C ILE A 360 -12.45 19.54 2.14
N TYR A 361 -11.24 19.10 1.79
CA TYR A 361 -10.21 18.76 2.78
C TYR A 361 -9.12 19.81 2.92
N GLY A 362 -8.88 20.65 1.91
CA GLY A 362 -7.78 21.61 1.84
C GLY A 362 -6.56 21.07 1.07
N THR A 363 -5.49 21.88 1.04
CA THR A 363 -4.24 21.60 0.30
C THR A 363 -3.03 21.29 1.20
N SER A 364 -3.20 21.21 2.52
CA SER A 364 -2.08 20.84 3.40
C SER A 364 -1.63 19.39 3.15
N PRO A 365 -0.41 19.00 3.54
CA PRO A 365 0.04 17.61 3.41
C PRO A 365 -0.90 16.60 4.08
N VAL A 366 -1.45 16.94 5.25
CA VAL A 366 -2.44 16.13 5.97
C VAL A 366 -3.75 16.04 5.18
N SER A 367 -4.20 17.14 4.59
CA SER A 367 -5.38 17.15 3.70
C SER A 367 -5.16 16.28 2.47
N ILE A 368 -4.00 16.38 1.80
CA ILE A 368 -3.67 15.54 0.65
C ILE A 368 -3.63 14.06 1.04
N SER A 369 -3.05 13.71 2.20
CA SER A 369 -3.11 12.34 2.72
C SER A 369 -4.55 11.87 2.95
N ARG A 370 -5.42 12.73 3.47
CA ARG A 370 -6.87 12.43 3.62
C ARG A 370 -7.50 12.17 2.25
N ILE A 371 -7.19 12.94 1.22
CA ILE A 371 -7.69 12.74 -0.15
C ILE A 371 -7.25 11.37 -0.69
N LEU A 372 -5.95 11.06 -0.63
CA LEU A 372 -5.42 9.79 -1.15
C LEU A 372 -5.91 8.56 -0.37
N SER A 373 -6.35 8.73 0.88
CA SER A 373 -7.02 7.64 1.63
C SER A 373 -8.45 7.33 1.15
N LYS A 374 -9.08 8.24 0.39
CA LYS A 374 -10.48 8.14 -0.04
C LYS A 374 -10.64 7.93 -1.55
N VAL A 375 -9.61 8.26 -2.32
CA VAL A 375 -9.61 8.17 -3.78
C VAL A 375 -8.65 7.08 -4.23
N HIS A 376 -9.06 6.31 -5.24
CA HIS A 376 -8.14 5.42 -5.94
C HIS A 376 -7.04 6.24 -6.61
N VAL A 377 -5.80 6.14 -6.11
CA VAL A 377 -4.68 7.00 -6.54
C VAL A 377 -4.47 7.00 -8.06
N LYS A 378 -4.56 5.84 -8.72
CA LYS A 378 -4.47 5.72 -10.19
C LYS A 378 -5.48 6.58 -10.96
N LYS A 379 -6.65 6.88 -10.38
CA LYS A 379 -7.66 7.75 -11.03
C LYS A 379 -7.22 9.22 -11.06
N LEU A 380 -6.23 9.59 -10.27
CA LEU A 380 -5.68 10.95 -10.25
C LEU A 380 -4.52 11.10 -11.24
N PHE A 381 -3.91 10.01 -11.71
CA PHE A 381 -2.74 10.05 -12.56
C PHE A 381 -3.07 10.54 -13.96
N ARG A 382 -2.23 11.44 -14.49
CA ARG A 382 -2.34 12.02 -15.83
C ARG A 382 -2.42 10.93 -16.90
N HIS A 383 -3.11 11.23 -17.98
CA HIS A 383 -3.19 10.43 -19.20
C HIS A 383 -2.10 10.89 -20.18
N ALA A 384 -1.45 9.93 -20.85
CA ALA A 384 -0.51 10.24 -21.91
C ALA A 384 -1.27 10.42 -23.25
N THR A 385 -1.07 11.54 -23.91
CA THR A 385 -1.65 11.86 -25.22
C THR A 385 -0.54 12.18 -26.21
N LEU A 386 -0.66 11.71 -27.45
CA LEU A 386 0.35 11.96 -28.49
C LEU A 386 0.41 13.46 -28.82
N ASP A 387 1.61 14.01 -28.91
CA ASP A 387 1.79 15.41 -29.30
C ASP A 387 1.21 15.65 -30.71
N GLY A 388 0.34 16.67 -30.84
CA GLY A 388 -0.39 16.96 -32.09
C GLY A 388 -1.69 16.17 -32.33
N SER A 389 -2.08 15.25 -31.44
CA SER A 389 -3.46 14.73 -31.40
C SER A 389 -4.34 15.71 -30.63
N GLY A 390 -5.07 16.57 -31.34
CA GLY A 390 -5.99 17.52 -30.71
C GLY A 390 -7.02 16.80 -29.83
N MET A 391 -7.30 17.36 -28.65
CA MET A 391 -8.42 16.93 -27.81
C MET A 391 -9.71 16.97 -28.65
N LEU A 392 -10.32 15.81 -28.87
CA LEU A 392 -11.69 15.69 -29.38
C LEU A 392 -12.68 15.79 -28.21
#